data_AF-A0A1V2RL79-F1
#
_entry.id   AF-A0A1V2RL79-F1
#
_cell.length_a   1.000
_cell.length_b   1.000
_cell.length_c   1.000
_cell.angle_alpha   90.00
_cell.angle_beta   90.00
_cell.angle_gamma   90.00
#
_symmetry.space_group_name_H-M   'P 1'
#
loop_
_entity.id
_entity.type
_entity.pdbx_description
1 polymer ?
#
loop_
_entity_poly.entity_id
_entity_poly.type
_entity_poly.pdbx_seq_one_letter_code
_entity_poly.pdbx_strand_id
1 'polypeptide(L)'
;MDETYLGDLCRHLTEHHPRHGHWTVRALRWPREHGDRQGVFLRVANDPLQLYGAATEADLPLPPDTEVQQQAVYDTTLAAVLAASALLKPHAPNGLAHHVDGPDIGQVLGAARQLSDVSLEITLKELVARSRHSLTRLLLSLEQARNTHVDLRTVAAVAYAISTRGDGSLSTNPTGHWTALTSTTDSRWYPVSYVVRSAWRTRHAHAPAANVGQENDETHVSVA
;
A
#
# COMPACT_ATOMS: atom_id res chain seq x y z
N MET A 1 1.72 -22.18 -1.52
CA MET A 1 2.47 -21.13 -0.81
C MET A 1 1.76 -20.87 0.48
N ASP A 2 2.50 -20.81 1.57
CA ASP A 2 1.95 -20.57 2.90
C ASP A 2 2.02 -19.07 3.21
N GLU A 3 0.93 -18.53 3.75
CA GLU A 3 0.81 -17.14 4.21
C GLU A 3 1.44 -16.93 5.59
N THR A 4 2.06 -17.96 6.17
CA THR A 4 2.68 -17.93 7.50
C THR A 4 3.53 -16.69 7.77
N TYR A 5 4.49 -16.34 6.89
CA TYR A 5 5.30 -15.13 7.12
C TYR A 5 4.50 -13.82 7.04
N LEU A 6 3.55 -13.72 6.10
CA LEU A 6 2.66 -12.55 6.03
C LEU A 6 1.84 -12.41 7.32
N GLY A 7 1.32 -13.52 7.84
CA GLY A 7 0.60 -13.57 9.11
C GLY A 7 1.46 -13.13 10.28
N ASP A 8 2.71 -13.61 10.37
CA ASP A 8 3.65 -13.24 11.43
C ASP A 8 4.03 -11.76 11.38
N LEU A 9 4.32 -11.23 10.19
CA LEU A 9 4.62 -9.82 9.99
C LEU A 9 3.43 -8.93 10.37
N CYS A 10 2.21 -9.29 9.94
CA CYS A 10 1.01 -8.52 10.27
C CYS A 10 0.66 -8.59 11.77
N ARG A 11 0.84 -9.76 12.39
CA ARG A 11 0.68 -9.94 13.84
C ARG A 11 1.67 -9.06 14.61
N HIS A 12 2.95 -9.10 14.23
CA HIS A 12 3.96 -8.24 14.84
C HIS A 12 3.60 -6.75 14.70
N LEU A 13 3.15 -6.30 13.53
CA LEU A 13 2.73 -4.91 13.30
C LEU A 13 1.49 -4.51 14.12
N THR A 14 0.69 -5.46 14.60
CA THR A 14 -0.44 -5.17 15.50
C THR A 14 0.04 -4.72 16.89
N GLU A 15 1.21 -5.19 17.30
CA GLU A 15 1.78 -4.98 18.64
C GLU A 15 2.93 -3.97 18.64
N HIS A 16 3.59 -3.79 17.49
CA HIS A 16 4.85 -3.05 17.37
C HIS A 16 4.89 -2.15 16.13
N HIS A 17 5.54 -1.00 16.26
CA HIS A 17 5.81 -0.09 15.15
C HIS A 17 7.26 -0.24 14.66
N PRO A 18 7.54 -0.12 13.36
CA PRO A 18 8.92 -0.13 12.85
C PRO A 18 9.77 0.95 13.51
N ARG A 19 10.83 0.54 14.22
CA ARG A 19 11.70 1.46 14.97
C ARG A 19 12.39 2.45 14.05
N HIS A 20 12.67 3.65 14.55
CA HIS A 20 13.48 4.61 13.81
C HIS A 20 14.96 4.24 13.85
N GLY A 21 15.68 4.45 12.75
CA GLY A 21 17.10 4.12 12.66
C GLY A 21 17.72 4.55 11.34
N HIS A 22 19.02 4.30 11.19
CA HIS A 22 19.79 4.67 10.00
C HIS A 22 19.25 4.01 8.72
N TRP A 23 18.62 2.85 8.85
CA TRP A 23 17.90 2.19 7.76
C TRP A 23 16.86 3.10 7.07
N THR A 24 16.21 4.02 7.79
CA THR A 24 15.11 4.83 7.24
C THR A 24 15.60 5.68 6.07
N VAL A 25 16.78 6.30 6.19
CA VAL A 25 17.37 7.14 5.12
C VAL A 25 17.74 6.31 3.89
N ARG A 26 18.21 5.08 4.10
CA ARG A 26 18.54 4.15 3.00
C ARG A 26 17.27 3.68 2.28
N ALA A 27 16.24 3.33 3.05
CA ALA A 27 14.98 2.80 2.53
C ALA A 27 14.16 3.81 1.72
N LEU A 28 14.34 5.12 1.94
CA LEU A 28 13.71 6.17 1.12
C LEU A 28 14.01 6.05 -0.38
N ARG A 29 15.15 5.44 -0.76
CA ARG A 29 15.58 5.32 -2.16
C ARG A 29 15.09 4.05 -2.84
N TRP A 30 14.72 3.02 -2.07
CA TRP A 30 14.37 1.70 -2.60
C TRP A 30 13.21 1.69 -3.60
N PRO A 31 12.13 2.50 -3.45
CA PRO A 31 11.08 2.56 -4.45
C PRO A 31 11.57 2.97 -5.85
N ARG A 32 12.67 3.73 -5.92
CA ARG A 32 13.23 4.27 -7.18
C ARG A 32 14.06 3.23 -7.94
N GLU A 33 14.32 2.07 -7.33
CA GLU A 33 15.14 1.00 -7.90
C GLU A 33 14.31 -0.27 -8.12
N HIS A 34 14.24 -0.71 -9.37
CA HIS A 34 13.36 -1.81 -9.77
C HIS A 34 14.07 -3.16 -9.66
N GLY A 35 13.32 -4.19 -9.23
CA GLY A 35 13.76 -5.57 -9.34
C GLY A 35 13.75 -6.06 -10.79
N ASP A 36 14.62 -7.02 -11.09
CA ASP A 36 14.80 -7.62 -12.43
C ASP A 36 14.23 -9.05 -12.54
N ARG A 37 13.66 -9.59 -11.45
CA ARG A 37 13.22 -10.99 -11.33
C ARG A 37 11.75 -11.10 -10.96
N GLN A 38 11.14 -12.22 -11.34
CA GLN A 38 9.75 -12.50 -10.96
C GLN A 38 9.61 -12.63 -9.44
N GLY A 39 8.58 -12.01 -8.87
CA GLY A 39 8.36 -11.96 -7.42
C GLY A 39 9.19 -10.88 -6.71
N VAL A 40 10.17 -10.28 -7.40
CA VAL A 40 11.04 -9.21 -6.92
C VAL A 40 10.68 -7.90 -7.61
N PHE A 41 9.91 -7.05 -6.93
CA PHE A 41 9.45 -5.78 -7.50
C PHE A 41 10.35 -4.61 -7.11
N LEU A 42 11.05 -4.71 -5.97
CA LEU A 42 12.02 -3.73 -5.49
C LEU A 42 13.42 -4.32 -5.57
N ARG A 43 14.40 -3.54 -6.07
CA ARG A 43 15.77 -4.04 -6.24
C ARG A 43 16.42 -4.52 -4.93
N VAL A 44 16.10 -3.84 -3.82
CA VAL A 44 16.63 -4.21 -2.48
C VAL A 44 16.24 -5.63 -2.07
N ALA A 45 15.16 -6.20 -2.61
CA ALA A 45 14.80 -7.60 -2.34
C ALA A 45 15.73 -8.61 -3.04
N ASN A 46 16.67 -8.15 -3.89
CA ASN A 46 17.82 -8.95 -4.35
C ASN A 46 19.08 -8.77 -3.49
N ASP A 47 19.05 -7.94 -2.44
CA ASP A 47 20.16 -7.68 -1.52
C ASP A 47 19.75 -8.00 -0.06
N PRO A 48 19.79 -9.29 0.33
CA PRO A 48 19.40 -9.73 1.67
C PRO A 48 20.22 -9.07 2.79
N LEU A 49 21.50 -8.75 2.54
CA LEU A 49 22.35 -8.11 3.54
C LEU A 49 21.79 -6.72 3.88
N GLN A 50 21.47 -5.93 2.86
CA GLN A 50 20.89 -4.61 3.05
C GLN A 50 19.46 -4.69 3.64
N LEU A 51 18.65 -5.62 3.12
CA LEU A 51 17.25 -5.77 3.53
C LEU A 51 17.11 -6.27 4.98
N TYR A 52 17.80 -7.35 5.35
CA TYR A 52 17.67 -7.96 6.68
C TYR A 52 18.38 -7.15 7.76
N GLY A 53 19.47 -6.46 7.41
CA GLY A 53 20.08 -5.47 8.30
C GLY A 53 19.08 -4.36 8.65
N ALA A 54 18.36 -3.83 7.65
CA ALA A 54 17.33 -2.83 7.88
C ALA A 54 16.13 -3.36 8.67
N ALA A 55 15.66 -4.59 8.39
CA ALA A 55 14.58 -5.21 9.13
C ALA A 55 14.94 -5.43 10.61
N THR A 56 16.17 -5.88 10.88
CA THR A 56 16.69 -6.03 12.26
C THR A 56 16.75 -4.69 12.98
N GLU A 57 17.28 -3.64 12.34
CA GLU A 57 17.28 -2.28 12.93
C GLU A 57 15.85 -1.74 13.16
N ALA A 58 14.91 -2.11 12.29
CA ALA A 58 13.49 -1.72 12.39
C ALA A 58 12.69 -2.57 13.38
N ASP A 59 13.29 -3.61 13.97
CA ASP A 59 12.64 -4.59 14.86
C ASP A 59 11.55 -5.42 14.16
N LEU A 60 11.66 -5.64 12.84
CA LEU A 60 10.70 -6.46 12.09
C LEU A 60 11.12 -7.92 12.03
N PRO A 61 10.17 -8.88 12.04
CA PRO A 61 10.49 -10.29 11.91
C PRO A 61 11.14 -10.58 10.57
N LEU A 62 12.19 -11.40 10.59
CA LEU A 62 12.83 -11.86 9.37
C LEU A 62 12.05 -13.02 8.76
N PRO A 63 12.00 -13.12 7.43
CA PRO A 63 11.40 -14.27 6.78
C PRO A 63 12.18 -15.56 7.09
N PRO A 64 11.51 -16.70 7.25
CA PRO A 64 12.19 -17.99 7.43
C PRO A 64 12.86 -18.41 6.12
N ASP A 65 13.94 -19.19 6.23
CA ASP A 65 14.59 -19.80 5.08
C ASP A 65 13.60 -20.74 4.36
N THR A 66 13.36 -20.49 3.08
CA THR A 66 12.43 -21.26 2.24
C THR A 66 12.93 -21.39 0.80
N GLU A 67 12.14 -22.02 -0.06
CA GLU A 67 12.43 -22.11 -1.48
C GLU A 67 12.55 -20.72 -2.13
N VAL A 68 13.48 -20.58 -3.08
CA VAL A 68 13.87 -19.30 -3.71
C VAL A 68 12.67 -18.46 -4.18
N GLN A 69 11.64 -19.09 -4.76
CA GLN A 69 10.47 -18.36 -5.25
C GLN A 69 9.63 -17.78 -4.12
N GLN A 70 9.47 -18.50 -3.01
CA GLN A 70 8.70 -18.02 -1.86
C GLN A 70 9.52 -16.98 -1.08
N GLN A 71 10.84 -17.14 -1.03
CA GLN A 71 11.75 -16.16 -0.45
C GLN A 71 11.62 -14.79 -1.13
N ALA A 72 11.61 -14.75 -2.46
CA ALA A 72 11.45 -13.50 -3.22
C ALA A 72 10.14 -12.76 -2.89
N VAL A 73 9.05 -13.49 -2.64
CA VAL A 73 7.75 -12.92 -2.21
C VAL A 73 7.89 -12.31 -0.81
N TYR A 74 8.51 -13.03 0.11
CA TYR A 74 8.70 -12.57 1.48
C TYR A 74 9.62 -11.33 1.55
N ASP A 75 10.72 -11.35 0.81
CA ASP A 75 11.69 -10.25 0.74
C ASP A 75 11.06 -9.00 0.14
N THR A 76 10.25 -9.15 -0.92
CA THR A 76 9.51 -8.03 -1.51
C THR A 76 8.46 -7.49 -0.55
N THR A 77 7.79 -8.36 0.20
CA THR A 77 6.81 -7.96 1.22
C THR A 77 7.46 -7.13 2.33
N LEU A 78 8.60 -7.60 2.85
CA LEU A 78 9.37 -6.90 3.87
C LEU A 78 9.93 -5.57 3.35
N ALA A 79 10.50 -5.58 2.15
CA ALA A 79 11.03 -4.39 1.49
C ALA A 79 9.95 -3.32 1.27
N ALA A 80 8.73 -3.72 0.90
CA ALA A 80 7.61 -2.81 0.73
C ALA A 80 7.21 -2.12 2.04
N VAL A 81 7.14 -2.88 3.15
CA VAL A 81 6.79 -2.34 4.47
C VAL A 81 7.85 -1.34 4.94
N LEU A 82 9.14 -1.69 4.83
CA LEU A 82 10.24 -0.80 5.18
C LEU A 82 10.24 0.46 4.31
N ALA A 83 10.11 0.33 3.00
CA ALA A 83 10.07 1.45 2.08
C ALA A 83 8.87 2.37 2.34
N ALA A 84 7.67 1.82 2.53
CA ALA A 84 6.48 2.59 2.88
C ALA A 84 6.66 3.32 4.22
N SER A 85 7.14 2.62 5.25
CA SER A 85 7.42 3.25 6.54
C SER A 85 8.43 4.40 6.40
N ALA A 86 9.47 4.23 5.60
CA ALA A 86 10.48 5.26 5.40
C ALA A 86 9.93 6.49 4.68
N LEU A 87 9.13 6.30 3.62
CA LEU A 87 8.50 7.38 2.86
C LEU A 87 7.47 8.17 3.67
N LEU A 88 6.73 7.49 4.55
CA LEU A 88 5.67 8.10 5.34
C LEU A 88 6.19 8.81 6.59
N LYS A 89 7.27 8.31 7.22
CA LYS A 89 7.81 8.85 8.49
C LYS A 89 8.02 10.38 8.49
N PRO A 90 8.62 11.01 7.46
CA PRO A 90 8.83 12.46 7.44
C PRO A 90 7.55 13.29 7.47
N HIS A 91 6.41 12.68 7.14
CA HIS A 91 5.13 13.35 6.98
C HIS A 91 4.06 12.83 7.93
N ALA A 92 4.37 11.80 8.73
CA ALA A 92 3.43 11.20 9.65
C ALA A 92 3.36 11.98 10.97
N PRO A 93 2.19 12.05 11.63
CA PRO A 93 2.08 12.70 12.93
C PRO A 93 3.04 12.05 13.94
N ASN A 94 3.77 12.89 14.68
CA ASN A 94 4.78 12.46 15.66
C ASN A 94 5.87 11.51 15.09
N GLY A 95 6.08 11.50 13.76
CA GLY A 95 7.04 10.61 13.11
C GLY A 95 6.66 9.12 13.12
N LEU A 96 5.41 8.79 13.43
CA LEU A 96 4.91 7.40 13.48
C LEU A 96 4.20 7.06 12.17
N ALA A 97 4.89 6.43 11.21
CA ALA A 97 4.27 6.06 9.93
C ALA A 97 3.14 5.02 10.09
N HIS A 98 3.26 4.12 11.07
CA HIS A 98 2.33 3.01 11.27
C HIS A 98 1.37 3.26 12.43
N HIS A 99 0.08 3.00 12.22
CA HIS A 99 -0.89 2.80 13.29
C HIS A 99 -1.83 1.64 12.92
N VAL A 100 -2.14 0.77 13.89
CA VAL A 100 -2.98 -0.43 13.68
C VAL A 100 -4.41 -0.07 13.27
N ASP A 101 -4.99 0.94 13.91
CA ASP A 101 -6.30 1.51 13.54
C ASP A 101 -6.18 2.65 12.51
N GLY A 102 -5.02 2.77 11.87
CA GLY A 102 -4.80 3.76 10.82
C GLY A 102 -5.61 3.44 9.56
N PRO A 103 -5.78 4.43 8.67
CA PRO A 103 -6.43 4.20 7.39
C PRO A 103 -5.66 3.15 6.57
N ASP A 104 -6.40 2.38 5.77
CA ASP A 104 -5.80 1.47 4.80
C ASP A 104 -5.08 2.24 3.69
N ILE A 105 -4.13 1.60 3.01
CA ILE A 105 -3.37 2.25 1.94
C ILE A 105 -4.26 2.82 0.82
N GLY A 106 -5.39 2.20 0.51
CA GLY A 106 -6.36 2.73 -0.45
C GLY A 106 -6.96 4.05 0.02
N GLN A 107 -7.43 4.12 1.27
CA GLN A 107 -7.93 5.37 1.86
C GLN A 107 -6.88 6.48 1.80
N VAL A 108 -5.63 6.16 2.14
CA VAL A 108 -4.51 7.12 2.12
C VAL A 108 -4.27 7.66 0.71
N LEU A 109 -4.25 6.78 -0.30
CA LEU A 109 -4.11 7.19 -1.71
C LEU A 109 -5.28 8.05 -2.18
N GLY A 110 -6.52 7.67 -1.83
CA GLY A 110 -7.72 8.41 -2.21
C GLY A 110 -7.81 9.80 -1.56
N ALA A 111 -7.30 9.93 -0.33
CA ALA A 111 -7.25 11.20 0.41
C ALA A 111 -6.06 12.09 0.03
N ALA A 112 -5.03 11.56 -0.65
CA ALA A 112 -3.82 12.28 -1.02
C ALA A 112 -4.12 13.37 -2.07
N ARG A 113 -4.31 14.63 -1.62
CA ARG A 113 -4.63 15.76 -2.49
C ARG A 113 -3.51 16.13 -3.48
N GLN A 114 -2.26 15.81 -3.15
CA GLN A 114 -1.11 16.03 -4.04
C GLN A 114 -1.05 15.00 -5.18
N LEU A 115 -1.80 13.90 -5.08
CA LEU A 115 -1.94 12.93 -6.14
C LEU A 115 -3.09 13.34 -7.09
N SER A 116 -2.74 13.64 -8.34
CA SER A 116 -3.74 13.93 -9.38
C SER A 116 -4.61 12.70 -9.67
N ASP A 117 -5.85 12.92 -10.15
CA ASP A 117 -6.77 11.82 -10.50
C ASP A 117 -6.17 10.88 -11.54
N VAL A 118 -5.48 11.42 -12.56
CA VAL A 118 -4.79 10.64 -13.58
C VAL A 118 -3.68 9.79 -12.96
N SER A 119 -2.89 10.34 -12.03
CA SER A 119 -1.82 9.59 -11.38
C SER A 119 -2.35 8.50 -10.45
N LEU A 120 -3.44 8.77 -9.74
CA LEU A 120 -4.14 7.77 -8.93
C LEU A 120 -4.68 6.66 -9.83
N GLU A 121 -5.39 7.00 -10.91
CA GLU A 121 -5.97 6.02 -11.84
C GLU A 121 -4.89 5.11 -12.43
N ILE A 122 -3.76 5.65 -12.88
CA ILE A 122 -2.68 4.84 -13.43
C ILE A 122 -2.08 3.93 -12.33
N THR A 123 -1.87 4.44 -11.13
CA THR A 123 -1.37 3.65 -10.00
C THR A 123 -2.30 2.48 -9.69
N LEU A 124 -3.61 2.71 -9.66
CA LEU A 124 -4.61 1.68 -9.41
C LEU A 124 -4.69 0.66 -10.57
N LYS A 125 -4.60 1.12 -11.83
CA LYS A 125 -4.53 0.22 -13.00
C LYS A 125 -3.30 -0.68 -12.96
N GLU A 126 -2.13 -0.14 -12.60
CA GLU A 126 -0.91 -0.93 -12.47
C GLU A 126 -1.00 -1.96 -11.35
N LEU A 127 -1.62 -1.63 -10.22
CA LEU A 127 -1.89 -2.58 -9.14
C LEU A 127 -2.77 -3.74 -9.61
N VAL A 128 -3.88 -3.44 -10.30
CA VAL A 128 -4.77 -4.47 -10.86
C VAL A 128 -4.03 -5.37 -11.85
N ALA A 129 -3.21 -4.76 -12.73
CA ALA A 129 -2.41 -5.48 -13.70
C ALA A 129 -1.22 -6.26 -13.11
N ARG A 130 -0.88 -6.02 -11.83
CA ARG A 130 0.33 -6.54 -11.16
C ARG A 130 1.58 -6.33 -12.00
N SER A 131 1.66 -5.14 -12.60
CA SER A 131 2.78 -4.79 -13.45
C SER A 131 4.08 -4.77 -12.64
N ARG A 132 5.22 -4.94 -13.32
CA ARG A 132 6.55 -4.84 -12.67
C ARG A 132 6.78 -3.51 -11.94
N HIS A 133 6.01 -2.47 -12.28
CA HIS A 133 6.10 -1.13 -11.69
C HIS A 133 5.06 -0.86 -10.60
N SER A 134 4.09 -1.76 -10.42
CA SER A 134 2.94 -1.57 -9.54
C SER A 134 3.34 -1.20 -8.10
N LEU A 135 4.30 -1.93 -7.52
CA LEU A 135 4.76 -1.67 -6.15
C LEU A 135 5.57 -0.37 -6.03
N THR A 136 6.47 -0.12 -6.97
CA THR A 136 7.23 1.14 -7.03
C THR A 136 6.28 2.33 -7.12
N ARG A 137 5.29 2.26 -8.01
CA ARG A 137 4.35 3.35 -8.23
C ARG A 137 3.40 3.56 -7.05
N LEU A 138 2.98 2.47 -6.41
CA LEU A 138 2.23 2.51 -5.16
C LEU A 138 3.02 3.27 -4.08
N LEU A 139 4.28 2.89 -3.86
CA LEU A 139 5.15 3.50 -2.85
C LEU A 139 5.45 4.97 -3.16
N LEU A 140 5.73 5.32 -4.41
CA LEU A 140 5.92 6.73 -4.80
C LEU A 140 4.63 7.55 -4.67
N SER A 141 3.46 6.93 -4.83
CA SER A 141 2.18 7.60 -4.58
C SER A 141 1.92 7.82 -3.08
N LEU A 142 2.39 6.91 -2.22
CA LEU A 142 2.37 7.10 -0.77
C LEU A 142 3.26 8.28 -0.32
N GLU A 143 4.34 8.58 -1.03
CA GLU A 143 5.17 9.77 -0.77
C GLU A 143 4.36 11.07 -0.92
N GLN A 144 3.19 11.05 -1.54
CA GLN A 144 2.28 12.21 -1.67
C GLN A 144 1.28 12.32 -0.50
N ALA A 145 1.21 11.31 0.36
CA ALA A 145 0.41 11.36 1.58
C ALA A 145 1.10 12.28 2.61
N ARG A 146 0.29 13.12 3.28
CA ARG A 146 0.77 14.09 4.26
C ARG A 146 -0.08 14.01 5.51
N ASN A 147 0.56 14.17 6.67
CA ASN A 147 -0.07 14.22 7.98
C ASN A 147 -1.04 13.05 8.25
N THR A 148 -0.65 11.84 7.85
CA THR A 148 -1.44 10.64 8.06
C THR A 148 -0.58 9.49 8.57
N HIS A 149 -1.17 8.69 9.44
CA HIS A 149 -0.70 7.33 9.70
C HIS A 149 -1.23 6.40 8.62
N VAL A 150 -0.63 5.22 8.49
CA VAL A 150 -1.10 4.15 7.60
C VAL A 150 -1.05 2.83 8.36
N ASP A 151 -2.05 1.97 8.15
CA ASP A 151 -1.90 0.58 8.55
C ASP A 151 -0.97 -0.15 7.57
N LEU A 152 0.30 -0.33 7.94
CA LEU A 152 1.33 -0.96 7.11
C LEU A 152 1.05 -2.44 6.82
N ARG A 153 0.15 -3.09 7.58
CA ARG A 153 -0.30 -4.46 7.29
C ARG A 153 -1.01 -4.50 5.93
N THR A 154 -1.68 -3.42 5.56
CA THR A 154 -2.33 -3.28 4.24
C THR A 154 -1.32 -3.19 3.10
N VAL A 155 -0.16 -2.57 3.35
CA VAL A 155 0.98 -2.55 2.41
C VAL A 155 1.58 -3.94 2.25
N ALA A 156 1.82 -4.63 3.37
CA ALA A 156 2.37 -6.00 3.37
C ALA A 156 1.49 -6.95 2.55
N ALA A 157 0.19 -6.95 2.80
CA ALA A 157 -0.76 -7.82 2.10
C ALA A 157 -0.85 -7.51 0.60
N VAL A 158 -0.81 -6.24 0.19
CA VAL A 158 -0.78 -5.87 -1.24
C VAL A 158 0.52 -6.34 -1.88
N ALA A 159 1.67 -6.08 -1.25
CA ALA A 159 2.98 -6.50 -1.75
C ALA A 159 3.07 -8.03 -1.89
N TYR A 160 2.57 -8.77 -0.91
CA TYR A 160 2.47 -10.22 -0.98
C TYR A 160 1.58 -10.67 -2.14
N ALA A 161 0.37 -10.13 -2.24
CA ALA A 161 -0.61 -10.50 -3.27
C ALA A 161 -0.07 -10.26 -4.70
N ILE A 162 0.60 -9.14 -4.96
CA ILE A 162 1.18 -8.86 -6.28
C ILE A 162 2.42 -9.71 -6.58
N SER A 163 3.18 -10.11 -5.54
CA SER A 163 4.39 -10.92 -5.71
C SER A 163 4.10 -12.41 -5.92
N THR A 164 2.93 -12.89 -5.51
CA THR A 164 2.53 -14.30 -5.74
C THR A 164 2.14 -14.57 -7.19
N ARG A 165 2.39 -15.80 -7.67
CA ARG A 165 2.05 -16.24 -9.04
C ARG A 165 0.55 -16.54 -9.25
N GLY A 166 -0.27 -16.46 -8.20
CA GLY A 166 -1.69 -16.82 -8.24
C GLY A 166 -2.60 -15.70 -8.72
N ASP A 167 -3.90 -15.86 -8.48
CA ASP A 167 -4.91 -14.81 -8.66
C ASP A 167 -4.82 -13.69 -7.61
N GLY A 168 -3.71 -13.62 -6.85
CA GLY A 168 -3.41 -12.60 -5.84
C GLY A 168 -4.45 -12.54 -4.72
N SER A 169 -5.21 -13.63 -4.56
CA SER A 169 -6.05 -13.84 -3.39
C SER A 169 -5.21 -14.31 -2.20
N LEU A 170 -5.72 -14.02 -1.00
CA LEU A 170 -5.25 -14.58 0.25
C LEU A 170 -6.33 -15.51 0.81
N SER A 171 -5.90 -16.58 1.47
CA SER A 171 -6.74 -17.50 2.24
C SER A 171 -7.08 -16.96 3.63
N THR A 172 -6.32 -15.99 4.13
CA THR A 172 -6.55 -15.34 5.42
C THR A 172 -6.76 -13.83 5.29
N ASN A 173 -7.30 -13.20 6.34
CA ASN A 173 -7.41 -11.73 6.46
C ASN A 173 -6.45 -11.21 7.55
N PRO A 174 -5.14 -11.17 7.28
CA PRO A 174 -4.14 -10.85 8.31
C PRO A 174 -4.18 -9.38 8.75
N THR A 175 -4.91 -8.51 8.05
CA THR A 175 -5.00 -7.07 8.36
C THR A 175 -6.29 -6.70 9.09
N GLY A 176 -7.34 -7.51 9.00
CA GLY A 176 -8.68 -7.19 9.49
C GLY A 176 -9.44 -6.16 8.65
N HIS A 177 -8.81 -5.53 7.65
CA HIS A 177 -9.45 -4.50 6.80
C HIS A 177 -10.30 -5.10 5.69
N TRP A 178 -9.98 -6.31 5.24
CA TRP A 178 -10.61 -6.86 4.05
C TRP A 178 -12.06 -7.23 4.34
N THR A 179 -12.96 -6.86 3.44
CA THR A 179 -14.31 -7.42 3.37
C THR A 179 -14.32 -8.52 2.32
N ALA A 180 -14.88 -9.70 2.64
CA ALA A 180 -14.91 -10.81 1.70
C ALA A 180 -15.65 -10.34 0.44
N LEU A 181 -15.04 -10.53 -0.73
CA LEU A 181 -15.74 -10.28 -1.99
C LEU A 181 -16.72 -11.42 -2.15
N THR A 182 -17.97 -11.16 -1.80
CA THR A 182 -19.05 -12.12 -1.64
C THR A 182 -19.27 -12.97 -2.90
N SER A 183 -18.72 -14.18 -2.90
CA SER A 183 -19.52 -15.36 -3.17
C SER A 183 -19.50 -16.20 -1.89
N THR A 184 -20.64 -16.69 -1.44
CA THR A 184 -20.82 -17.40 -0.16
C THR A 184 -20.01 -18.71 -0.03
N THR A 185 -19.23 -19.04 -1.05
CA THR A 185 -18.38 -20.23 -1.17
C THR A 185 -16.89 -19.92 -1.24
N ASP A 186 -16.49 -18.66 -1.43
CA ASP A 186 -15.08 -18.30 -1.61
C ASP A 186 -14.54 -17.60 -0.35
N SER A 187 -13.79 -18.34 0.47
CA SER A 187 -13.11 -17.82 1.67
C SER A 187 -11.81 -17.07 1.31
N ARG A 188 -11.80 -16.40 0.16
CA ARG A 188 -10.65 -15.70 -0.40
C ARG A 188 -10.79 -14.19 -0.23
N TRP A 189 -9.65 -13.56 0.03
CA TRP A 189 -9.52 -12.12 0.23
C TRP A 189 -8.70 -11.55 -0.91
N TYR A 190 -9.07 -10.37 -1.42
CA TYR A 190 -8.44 -9.77 -2.59
C TYR A 190 -7.88 -8.37 -2.24
N PRO A 191 -6.67 -8.28 -1.65
CA PRO A 191 -6.12 -7.02 -1.14
C PRO A 191 -6.07 -5.92 -2.21
N VAL A 192 -5.63 -6.25 -3.43
CA VAL A 192 -5.55 -5.29 -4.54
C VAL A 192 -6.92 -4.73 -4.89
N SER A 193 -7.92 -5.58 -5.07
CA SER A 193 -9.29 -5.17 -5.40
C SER A 193 -9.92 -4.33 -4.29
N TYR A 194 -9.65 -4.68 -3.03
CA TYR A 194 -10.08 -3.89 -1.89
C TYR A 194 -9.44 -2.49 -1.91
N VAL A 195 -8.12 -2.39 -2.07
CA VAL A 195 -7.39 -1.11 -2.08
C VAL A 195 -7.87 -0.19 -3.19
N VAL A 196 -8.11 -0.72 -4.40
CA VAL A 196 -8.67 0.03 -5.52
C VAL A 196 -10.04 0.60 -5.16
N ARG A 197 -10.92 -0.22 -4.59
CA ARG A 197 -12.25 0.21 -4.17
C ARG A 197 -12.19 1.25 -3.05
N SER A 198 -11.31 1.05 -2.08
CA SER A 198 -11.12 1.92 -0.93
C SER A 198 -10.61 3.31 -1.36
N ALA A 199 -9.63 3.33 -2.28
CA ALA A 199 -9.11 4.55 -2.87
C ALA A 199 -10.19 5.35 -3.62
N TRP A 200 -10.97 4.70 -4.49
CA TRP A 200 -12.04 5.37 -5.22
C TRP A 200 -13.14 5.90 -4.31
N ARG A 201 -13.60 5.10 -3.34
CA ARG A 201 -14.60 5.55 -2.36
C ARG A 201 -14.12 6.80 -1.62
N THR A 202 -12.88 6.77 -1.16
CA THR A 202 -12.31 7.89 -0.41
C THR A 202 -12.15 9.12 -1.29
N ARG A 203 -11.66 8.96 -2.53
CA ARG A 203 -11.48 10.06 -3.48
C ARG A 203 -12.80 10.76 -3.80
N HIS A 204 -13.86 9.98 -4.06
CA HIS A 204 -15.19 10.52 -4.36
C HIS A 204 -15.89 11.11 -3.14
N ALA A 205 -15.66 10.59 -1.94
CA ALA A 205 -16.18 11.19 -0.71
C ALA A 205 -15.54 12.55 -0.40
N HIS A 206 -14.32 12.81 -0.88
CA HIS A 206 -13.59 14.07 -0.70
C HIS A 206 -13.66 14.99 -1.92
N ALA A 207 -14.42 14.63 -2.96
CA ALA A 207 -14.69 15.55 -4.05
C ALA A 207 -15.50 16.74 -3.48
N PRO A 208 -15.13 18.00 -3.76
CA PRO A 208 -15.97 19.12 -3.37
C PRO A 208 -17.35 18.91 -4.00
N ALA A 209 -18.41 19.11 -3.23
CA ALA A 209 -19.77 19.12 -3.76
C ALA A 209 -19.76 20.02 -4.99
N ALA A 210 -19.98 19.43 -6.17
CA ALA A 210 -20.16 20.21 -7.37
C ALA A 210 -21.29 21.21 -7.08
N ASN A 211 -21.07 22.49 -7.36
CA ASN A 211 -22.09 23.54 -7.27
C ASN A 211 -23.33 23.08 -8.06
N VAL A 212 -24.32 22.55 -7.34
CA VAL A 212 -25.66 22.35 -7.85
C VAL A 212 -26.39 23.66 -7.61
N GLY A 213 -26.72 24.34 -8.71
CA GLY A 213 -27.68 25.45 -8.71
C GLY A 213 -27.07 26.84 -8.61
N GLN A 214 -26.55 27.35 -9.72
CA GLN A 214 -26.79 28.74 -10.05
C GLN A 214 -27.81 28.73 -11.20
N GLU A 215 -29.09 28.85 -10.83
CA GLU A 215 -30.16 29.29 -11.71
C GLU A 215 -29.72 30.59 -12.38
N ASN A 216 -29.48 30.55 -13.68
CA ASN A 216 -29.58 31.75 -14.50
C ASN A 216 -31.02 31.79 -15.02
N ASP A 217 -31.93 32.23 -14.15
CA ASP A 217 -33.20 32.80 -14.57
C ASP A 217 -33.02 34.31 -14.65
N GLU A 218 -32.39 34.78 -15.73
CA GLU A 218 -32.33 36.19 -16.08
C GLU A 218 -33.23 36.46 -17.31
N THR A 219 -34.44 36.89 -16.98
CA THR A 219 -35.14 38.03 -17.60
C THR A 219 -35.44 37.99 -19.10
N HIS A 220 -36.63 37.50 -19.43
CA HIS A 220 -37.46 38.09 -20.51
C HIS A 220 -38.63 38.86 -19.88
N VAL A 221 -38.47 40.18 -19.72
CA VAL A 221 -39.61 41.11 -19.72
C VAL A 221 -39.25 42.27 -20.62
N SER A 222 -39.85 42.27 -21.81
CA SER A 222 -39.80 43.37 -22.77
C SER A 222 -40.42 44.63 -22.20
N VAL A 223 -39.81 45.77 -22.51
CA VAL A 223 -40.38 47.11 -22.37
C VAL A 223 -40.64 47.66 -23.78
N ALA A 224 -41.80 48.31 -23.91
CA ALA A 224 -42.38 49.05 -25.05
C ALA A 224 -43.21 48.24 -26.05
#